data_AF-A0A2Z7CAK0-F1
#
_entry.id   AF-A0A2Z7CAK0-F1
#
_cell.length_a   1.000
_cell.length_b   1.000
_cell.length_c   1.000
_cell.angle_alpha   90.00
_cell.angle_beta   90.00
_cell.angle_gamma   90.00
#
_symmetry.space_group_name_H-M   'P 1'
#
loop_
_entity.id
_entity.type
_entity.pdbx_description
1 polymer ?
#
loop_
_entity_poly.entity_id
_entity_poly.type
_entity_poly.pdbx_seq_one_letter_code
_entity_poly.pdbx_strand_id
1 'polypeptide(L)'
;MKSGERALLNVGWELGYGKEGNFSFPNVPPMADLVYEVELIGFDETKEGKARSDMTVEERIGAADRRKMDGNELFKEDKLLEATQQYEMGKARSDMTVEERIGAADRRKMDGNELFKEDKLLEATQQYEMAIAYMGDDFMFQLFGKYRDMALAVKNPCHLNMAACLIKLKRYDEAIAQCGIVRRYF
;
A
#
# COMPACT_ATOMS: atom_id res chain seq x y z
N MET A 1 -27.78 12.64 -7.17
CA MET A 1 -28.48 12.31 -5.91
C MET A 1 -28.24 13.44 -4.93
N LYS A 2 -29.19 13.72 -4.05
CA LYS A 2 -29.07 14.69 -2.95
C LYS A 2 -28.60 13.99 -1.68
N SER A 3 -27.97 14.73 -0.77
CA SER A 3 -27.61 14.19 0.54
C SER A 3 -28.87 13.69 1.27
N GLY A 4 -28.81 12.48 1.81
CA GLY A 4 -29.91 11.73 2.42
C GLY A 4 -30.81 10.94 1.45
N GLU A 5 -30.55 10.99 0.13
CA GLU A 5 -31.36 10.27 -0.87
C GLU A 5 -30.95 8.80 -0.98
N ARG A 6 -31.95 7.89 -0.98
CA ARG A 6 -31.79 6.47 -1.32
C ARG A 6 -32.36 6.20 -2.69
N ALA A 7 -31.59 5.56 -3.56
CA ALA A 7 -32.01 5.21 -4.91
C ALA A 7 -31.52 3.80 -5.31
N LEU A 8 -32.30 3.14 -6.16
CA LEU A 8 -31.90 1.93 -6.85
C LEU A 8 -31.36 2.30 -8.24
N LEU A 9 -30.14 1.90 -8.52
CA LEU A 9 -29.45 2.16 -9.78
C LEU A 9 -29.25 0.85 -10.55
N ASN A 10 -29.82 0.78 -11.75
CA ASN A 10 -29.60 -0.32 -12.67
C ASN A 10 -28.45 0.03 -13.61
N VAL A 11 -27.39 -0.75 -13.56
CA VAL A 11 -26.14 -0.52 -14.29
C VAL A 11 -25.91 -1.70 -15.22
N GLY A 12 -25.93 -1.45 -16.53
CA GLY A 12 -25.60 -2.47 -17.54
C GLY A 12 -24.17 -2.98 -17.36
N TRP A 13 -23.92 -4.23 -17.73
CA TRP A 13 -22.62 -4.88 -17.59
C TRP A 13 -21.48 -4.11 -18.26
N GLU A 14 -21.77 -3.31 -19.30
CA GLU A 14 -20.79 -2.44 -19.98
C GLU A 14 -20.21 -1.37 -19.06
N LEU A 15 -20.98 -0.94 -18.06
CA LEU A 15 -20.60 0.05 -17.04
C LEU A 15 -20.31 -0.61 -15.68
N GLY A 16 -20.50 -1.93 -15.57
CA GLY A 16 -20.21 -2.76 -14.41
C GLY A 16 -18.90 -3.54 -14.53
N TYR A 17 -18.95 -4.86 -14.35
CA TYR A 17 -17.77 -5.74 -14.38
C TYR A 17 -17.37 -6.22 -15.80
N GLY A 18 -18.02 -5.72 -16.83
CA GLY A 18 -17.61 -5.95 -18.21
C GLY A 18 -17.76 -7.40 -18.70
N LYS A 19 -17.11 -7.71 -19.82
CA LYS A 19 -17.20 -9.03 -20.49
C LYS A 19 -16.56 -10.16 -19.71
N GLU A 20 -15.64 -9.85 -18.80
CA GLU A 20 -14.87 -10.85 -18.05
C GLU A 20 -15.49 -11.11 -16.67
N GLY A 21 -16.32 -10.19 -16.17
CA GLY A 21 -16.88 -10.29 -14.82
C GLY A 21 -15.79 -10.13 -13.75
N ASN A 22 -16.03 -10.69 -12.59
CA ASN A 22 -15.08 -10.79 -11.49
C ASN A 22 -15.15 -12.19 -10.89
N PHE A 23 -14.08 -12.98 -11.06
CA PHE A 23 -14.02 -14.36 -10.56
C PHE A 23 -13.78 -14.43 -9.04
N SER A 24 -13.23 -13.38 -8.44
CA SER A 24 -13.02 -13.27 -6.99
C SER A 24 -14.13 -12.47 -6.32
N PHE A 25 -14.15 -12.35 -4.99
CA PHE A 25 -15.22 -11.64 -4.29
C PHE A 25 -15.20 -10.11 -4.57
N PRO A 26 -16.34 -9.47 -4.87
CA PRO A 26 -17.65 -10.10 -5.10
C PRO A 26 -17.66 -10.86 -6.42
N ASN A 27 -18.01 -12.15 -6.37
CA ASN A 27 -18.01 -13.01 -7.55
C ASN A 27 -19.18 -12.59 -8.44
N VAL A 28 -18.83 -11.94 -9.54
CA VAL A 28 -19.79 -11.36 -10.49
C VAL A 28 -19.56 -12.06 -11.82
N PRO A 29 -20.57 -12.74 -12.36
CA PRO A 29 -20.42 -13.41 -13.65
C PRO A 29 -20.04 -12.45 -14.78
N PRO A 30 -19.37 -12.95 -15.83
CA PRO A 30 -19.20 -12.25 -17.10
C PRO A 30 -20.51 -11.65 -17.63
N MET A 31 -20.48 -10.41 -18.11
CA MET A 31 -21.64 -9.72 -18.71
C MET A 31 -22.87 -9.66 -17.79
N ALA A 32 -22.65 -9.52 -16.47
CA ALA A 32 -23.73 -9.37 -15.50
C ALA A 32 -24.12 -7.90 -15.29
N ASP A 33 -25.41 -7.61 -15.47
CA ASP A 33 -26.00 -6.33 -15.07
C ASP A 33 -26.10 -6.24 -13.54
N LEU A 34 -25.91 -5.04 -13.00
CA LEU A 34 -25.85 -4.78 -11.58
C LEU A 34 -27.02 -3.91 -11.13
N VAL A 35 -27.55 -4.20 -9.95
CA VAL A 35 -28.52 -3.35 -9.27
C VAL A 35 -27.90 -2.90 -7.96
N TYR A 36 -27.62 -1.60 -7.86
CA TYR A 36 -27.08 -0.98 -6.65
C TYR A 36 -28.18 -0.29 -5.88
N GLU A 37 -28.33 -0.63 -4.59
CA GLU A 37 -29.05 0.22 -3.64
C GLU A 37 -28.05 1.20 -3.02
N VAL A 38 -28.17 2.48 -3.37
CA VAL A 38 -27.24 3.53 -2.94
C VAL A 38 -27.95 4.49 -2.00
N GLU A 39 -27.34 4.76 -0.86
CA GLU A 39 -27.71 5.84 0.06
C GLU A 39 -26.62 6.92 0.06
N LEU A 40 -26.94 8.13 -0.37
CA LEU A 40 -25.97 9.23 -0.38
C LEU A 40 -25.95 9.92 0.99
N ILE A 41 -24.98 9.59 1.84
CA ILE A 41 -24.89 10.12 3.22
C ILE A 41 -24.49 11.61 3.25
N GLY A 42 -23.66 12.04 2.30
CA GLY A 42 -23.16 13.42 2.19
C GLY A 42 -22.10 13.54 1.10
N PHE A 43 -21.83 14.78 0.67
CA PHE A 43 -20.74 15.10 -0.26
C PHE A 43 -20.13 16.44 0.12
N ASP A 44 -18.81 16.58 -0.01
CA ASP A 44 -18.14 17.87 0.19
C ASP A 44 -18.22 18.69 -1.10
N GLU A 45 -18.80 19.89 -1.02
CA GLU A 45 -18.76 20.85 -2.11
C GLU A 45 -17.33 21.37 -2.28
N THR A 46 -16.76 21.24 -3.48
CA THR A 46 -15.50 21.91 -3.80
C THR A 46 -15.73 23.42 -3.73
N LYS A 47 -15.13 24.09 -2.74
CA LYS A 47 -15.18 25.56 -2.59
C LYS A 47 -14.87 26.21 -3.93
N GLU A 48 -15.86 26.94 -4.45
CA GLU A 48 -15.80 27.71 -5.69
C GLU A 48 -14.64 28.72 -5.64
N GLY A 49 -13.52 28.36 -6.25
CA GLY A 49 -12.60 29.32 -6.82
C GLY A 49 -13.11 29.71 -8.21
N LYS A 50 -12.86 30.97 -8.62
CA LYS A 50 -13.21 31.52 -9.94
C LYS A 50 -13.10 30.45 -11.04
N ALA A 51 -14.11 30.39 -11.92
CA ALA A 51 -14.10 29.48 -13.05
C ALA A 51 -12.82 29.65 -13.87
N ARG A 52 -12.30 28.54 -14.42
CA ARG A 52 -11.00 28.48 -15.12
C ARG A 52 -10.88 29.47 -16.29
N SER A 53 -12.01 29.95 -16.80
CA SER A 53 -12.14 30.96 -17.85
C SER A 53 -11.74 32.37 -17.42
N ASP A 54 -11.78 32.67 -16.12
CA ASP A 54 -11.70 34.03 -15.59
C ASP A 54 -10.40 34.30 -14.82
N MET A 55 -9.46 33.34 -14.84
CA MET A 55 -8.15 33.46 -14.19
C MET A 55 -7.07 33.81 -15.21
N THR A 56 -6.18 34.76 -14.86
CA THR A 56 -4.98 35.02 -15.68
C THR A 56 -4.01 33.84 -15.62
N VAL A 57 -3.06 33.77 -16.56
CA VAL A 57 -2.07 32.68 -16.60
C VAL A 57 -1.24 32.63 -15.31
N GLU A 58 -0.90 33.77 -14.72
CA GLU A 58 -0.17 33.84 -13.46
C GLU A 58 -1.01 33.33 -12.28
N GLU A 59 -2.30 33.67 -12.23
CA GLU A 59 -3.23 33.18 -11.19
C GLU A 59 -3.45 31.67 -11.29
N ARG A 60 -3.48 31.13 -12.51
CA ARG A 60 -3.57 29.68 -12.77
C ARG A 60 -2.35 28.92 -12.28
N ILE A 61 -1.15 29.48 -12.47
CA ILE A 61 0.10 28.87 -12.00
C ILE A 61 0.14 28.92 -10.47
N GLY A 62 -0.16 30.07 -9.84
CA GLY A 62 -0.19 30.19 -8.39
C GLY A 62 -1.25 29.33 -7.70
N ALA A 63 -2.41 29.12 -8.32
CA ALA A 63 -3.44 28.22 -7.79
C ALA A 63 -3.10 26.73 -7.99
N ALA A 64 -2.37 26.38 -9.05
CA ALA A 64 -1.85 25.03 -9.26
C ALA A 64 -0.70 24.72 -8.29
N ASP A 65 0.19 25.69 -8.05
CA ASP A 65 1.29 25.54 -7.09
C ASP A 65 0.78 25.46 -5.66
N ARG A 66 -0.24 26.25 -5.27
CA ARG A 66 -0.89 26.09 -3.96
C ARG A 66 -1.57 24.73 -3.80
N ARG A 67 -2.35 24.27 -4.79
CA ARG A 67 -2.96 22.91 -4.73
C ARG A 67 -1.93 21.79 -4.72
N LYS A 68 -0.78 21.98 -5.38
CA LYS A 68 0.34 21.05 -5.33
C LYS A 68 1.05 21.10 -3.97
N MET A 69 1.21 22.28 -3.37
CA MET A 69 1.79 22.43 -2.02
C MET A 69 0.85 21.87 -0.95
N ASP A 70 -0.43 22.21 -0.98
CA ASP A 70 -1.47 21.69 -0.08
C ASP A 70 -1.63 20.17 -0.26
N GLY A 71 -1.61 19.68 -1.50
CA GLY A 71 -1.60 18.24 -1.80
C GLY A 71 -0.32 17.53 -1.32
N ASN A 72 0.83 18.19 -1.41
CA ASN A 72 2.10 17.67 -0.88
C ASN A 72 2.19 17.76 0.66
N GLU A 73 1.45 18.68 1.29
CA GLU A 73 1.36 18.86 2.73
C GLU A 73 0.37 17.85 3.35
N LEU A 74 -0.77 17.61 2.69
CA LEU A 74 -1.69 16.50 2.99
C LEU A 74 -1.06 15.12 2.73
N PHE A 75 -0.17 14.99 1.72
CA PHE A 75 0.64 13.79 1.49
C PHE A 75 1.74 13.60 2.56
N LYS A 76 2.12 14.67 3.26
CA LYS A 76 3.09 14.64 4.38
C LYS A 76 2.44 14.38 5.75
N GLU A 77 1.12 14.54 5.88
CA GLU A 77 0.39 14.21 7.10
C GLU A 77 -0.27 12.83 6.97
N ASP A 78 0.52 11.77 7.24
CA ASP A 78 0.25 10.36 7.60
C ASP A 78 -1.16 9.72 7.58
N LYS A 79 -2.27 10.47 7.59
CA LYS A 79 -3.63 9.96 7.81
C LYS A 79 -4.25 9.23 6.62
N LEU A 80 -3.90 9.59 5.38
CA LEU A 80 -4.40 8.88 4.18
C LEU A 80 -3.68 7.54 3.98
N LEU A 81 -2.38 7.53 4.28
CA LEU A 81 -1.57 6.31 4.36
C LEU A 81 -2.08 5.41 5.49
N GLU A 82 -2.31 5.94 6.69
CA GLU A 82 -2.87 5.18 7.82
C GLU A 82 -4.26 4.60 7.52
N ALA A 83 -5.16 5.35 6.88
CA ALA A 83 -6.49 4.86 6.52
C ALA A 83 -6.43 3.74 5.46
N THR A 84 -5.58 3.91 4.45
CA THR A 84 -5.32 2.89 3.44
C THR A 84 -4.61 1.67 4.06
N GLN A 85 -3.69 1.90 4.99
CA GLN A 85 -2.93 0.91 5.74
C GLN A 85 -3.83 0.08 6.67
N GLN A 86 -4.79 0.69 7.35
CA GLN A 86 -5.79 -0.02 8.16
C GLN A 86 -6.65 -0.93 7.28
N TYR A 87 -7.03 -0.46 6.09
CA TYR A 87 -7.79 -1.25 5.11
C TYR A 87 -6.96 -2.40 4.51
N GLU A 88 -5.68 -2.16 4.22
CA GLU A 88 -4.72 -3.14 3.68
C GLU A 88 -4.28 -4.17 4.74
N MET A 89 -4.12 -3.78 6.01
CA MET A 89 -3.79 -4.69 7.11
C MET A 89 -4.93 -5.67 7.40
N GLY A 90 -6.17 -5.33 7.02
CA GLY A 90 -7.34 -6.21 7.11
C GLY A 90 -7.47 -7.24 5.98
N LYS A 91 -6.75 -7.07 4.86
CA LYS A 91 -6.76 -8.05 3.76
C LYS A 91 -5.90 -9.25 4.12
N ALA A 92 -6.40 -10.46 3.84
CA ALA A 92 -5.62 -11.67 4.00
C ALA A 92 -4.41 -11.66 3.05
N ARG A 93 -3.31 -12.34 3.41
CA ARG A 93 -2.10 -12.41 2.57
C ARG A 93 -2.33 -12.97 1.16
N SER A 94 -3.40 -13.74 0.99
CA SER A 94 -3.86 -14.30 -0.28
C SER A 94 -4.51 -13.28 -1.20
N ASP A 95 -5.02 -12.17 -0.65
CA ASP A 95 -5.89 -11.23 -1.36
C ASP A 95 -5.16 -9.92 -1.71
N MET A 96 -3.90 -9.81 -1.28
CA MET A 96 -3.02 -8.69 -1.64
C MET A 96 -2.38 -8.93 -3.00
N THR A 97 -2.33 -7.87 -3.80
CA THR A 97 -1.48 -7.79 -4.99
C THR A 97 0.01 -7.90 -4.62
N VAL A 98 0.86 -8.17 -5.61
CA VAL A 98 2.31 -8.26 -5.41
C VAL A 98 2.86 -6.94 -4.86
N GLU A 99 2.42 -5.82 -5.43
CA GLU A 99 2.82 -4.48 -5.02
C GLU A 99 2.37 -4.15 -3.59
N GLU A 100 1.11 -4.42 -3.22
CA GLU A 100 0.61 -4.21 -1.85
C GLU A 100 1.39 -5.07 -0.85
N ARG A 101 1.69 -6.32 -1.20
CA ARG A 101 2.39 -7.26 -0.33
C ARG A 101 3.85 -6.87 -0.10
N ILE A 102 4.54 -6.41 -1.15
CA ILE A 102 5.91 -5.86 -1.06
C ILE A 102 5.89 -4.54 -0.28
N GLY A 103 4.91 -3.66 -0.52
CA GLY A 103 4.74 -2.40 0.22
C GLY A 103 4.49 -2.60 1.71
N ALA A 104 3.66 -3.58 2.08
CA ALA A 104 3.45 -3.97 3.48
C ALA A 104 4.75 -4.46 4.13
N ALA A 105 5.57 -5.24 3.42
CA ALA A 105 6.87 -5.67 3.91
C ALA A 105 7.86 -4.49 4.05
N ASP A 106 7.85 -3.55 3.12
CA ASP A 106 8.74 -2.38 3.16
C ASP A 106 8.40 -1.46 4.33
N ARG A 107 7.12 -1.25 4.63
CA ARG A 107 6.66 -0.53 5.84
C ARG A 107 7.18 -1.20 7.11
N ARG A 108 7.02 -2.51 7.24
CA ARG A 108 7.53 -3.27 8.39
C ARG A 108 9.05 -3.14 8.56
N LYS A 109 9.79 -3.13 7.45
CA LYS A 109 11.23 -2.84 7.49
C LYS A 109 11.50 -1.40 7.97
N MET A 110 10.72 -0.41 7.54
CA MET A 110 10.86 0.97 8.03
C MET A 110 10.58 1.07 9.53
N ASP A 111 9.50 0.45 10.03
CA ASP A 111 9.19 0.38 11.47
C ASP A 111 10.35 -0.25 12.25
N GLY A 112 10.91 -1.35 11.73
CA GLY A 112 12.09 -1.99 12.29
C GLY A 112 13.33 -1.08 12.33
N ASN A 113 13.52 -0.24 11.30
CA ASN A 113 14.63 0.72 11.25
C ASN A 113 14.48 1.83 12.30
N GLU A 114 13.25 2.26 12.59
CA GLU A 114 12.97 3.23 13.65
C GLU A 114 13.27 2.64 15.02
N LEU A 115 12.76 1.44 15.30
CA LEU A 115 13.05 0.70 16.54
C LEU A 115 14.55 0.43 16.71
N PHE A 116 15.26 0.15 15.62
CA PHE A 116 16.72 -0.02 15.65
C PHE A 116 17.44 1.28 16.06
N LYS A 117 17.00 2.44 15.59
CA LYS A 117 17.55 3.75 15.99
C LYS A 117 17.29 4.04 17.47
N GLU A 118 16.19 3.54 18.01
CA GLU A 118 15.85 3.61 19.44
C GLU A 118 16.57 2.54 20.30
N ASP A 119 17.44 1.72 19.69
CA ASP A 119 18.13 0.58 20.33
C ASP A 119 17.17 -0.49 20.90
N LYS A 120 15.91 -0.53 20.43
CA LYS A 120 14.92 -1.58 20.74
C LYS A 120 15.12 -2.79 19.84
N LEU A 121 16.25 -3.48 20.02
CA LEU A 121 16.75 -4.47 19.06
C LEU A 121 15.86 -5.71 18.88
N LEU A 122 15.20 -6.17 19.95
CA LEU A 122 14.30 -7.33 19.89
C LEU A 122 13.03 -7.02 19.08
N GLU A 123 12.44 -5.84 19.33
CA GLU A 123 11.25 -5.38 18.59
C GLU A 123 11.60 -5.09 17.12
N ALA A 124 12.76 -4.47 16.87
CA ALA A 124 13.27 -4.27 15.51
C ALA A 124 13.43 -5.61 14.76
N THR A 125 14.02 -6.61 15.42
CA THR A 125 14.17 -7.98 14.89
C THR A 125 12.82 -8.57 14.52
N GLN A 126 11.82 -8.46 15.40
CA GLN A 126 10.46 -8.94 15.15
C GLN A 126 9.83 -8.27 13.92
N GLN A 127 10.01 -6.96 13.74
CA GLN A 127 9.48 -6.27 12.57
C GLN A 127 10.14 -6.76 11.26
N TYR A 128 11.45 -6.99 11.26
CA TYR A 128 12.14 -7.56 10.09
C TYR A 128 11.69 -9.00 9.80
N GLU A 129 11.52 -9.84 10.82
CA GLU A 129 10.97 -11.20 10.66
C GLU A 129 9.56 -11.16 10.05
N MET A 130 8.71 -10.26 10.54
CA MET A 130 7.37 -10.06 9.99
C MET A 130 7.45 -9.61 8.53
N ALA A 131 8.30 -8.65 8.18
CA ALA A 131 8.53 -8.22 6.80
C ALA A 131 8.95 -9.39 5.89
N ILE A 132 9.89 -10.23 6.34
CA ILE A 132 10.34 -11.42 5.60
C ILE A 132 9.20 -12.42 5.42
N ALA A 133 8.31 -12.58 6.40
CA ALA A 133 7.17 -13.48 6.31
C ALA A 133 6.13 -13.04 5.25
N TYR A 134 6.03 -11.75 4.93
CA TYR A 134 5.27 -11.29 3.77
C TYR A 134 5.90 -11.79 2.46
N MET A 135 7.22 -11.98 2.40
CA MET A 135 7.95 -12.46 1.22
C MET A 135 8.51 -13.88 1.41
N GLY A 136 7.67 -14.78 1.93
CA GLY A 136 8.01 -16.21 2.08
C GLY A 136 8.32 -16.89 0.74
N ASP A 137 8.89 -18.10 0.81
CA ASP A 137 9.47 -18.77 -0.35
C ASP A 137 8.44 -19.08 -1.45
N ASP A 138 7.21 -19.48 -1.09
CA ASP A 138 6.13 -19.72 -2.07
C ASP A 138 5.78 -18.47 -2.88
N PHE A 139 5.72 -17.31 -2.20
CA PHE A 139 5.46 -16.03 -2.87
C PHE A 139 6.64 -15.65 -3.75
N MET A 140 7.87 -15.77 -3.24
CA MET A 140 9.08 -15.45 -4.00
C MET A 140 9.27 -16.34 -5.23
N PHE A 141 8.84 -17.61 -5.18
CA PHE A 141 8.93 -18.54 -6.29
C PHE A 141 7.97 -18.18 -7.45
N GLN A 142 6.88 -17.48 -7.16
CA GLN A 142 5.92 -17.00 -8.15
C GLN A 142 6.35 -15.70 -8.83
N LEU A 143 7.35 -14.99 -8.29
CA LEU A 143 7.79 -13.69 -8.82
C LEU A 143 8.89 -13.83 -9.87
N PHE A 144 8.76 -13.03 -10.93
CA PHE A 144 9.74 -12.96 -12.03
C PHE A 144 10.04 -11.51 -12.43
N GLY A 145 11.22 -11.30 -13.02
CA GLY A 145 11.67 -10.00 -13.51
C GLY A 145 11.57 -8.90 -12.46
N LYS A 146 11.01 -7.73 -12.84
CA LYS A 146 10.93 -6.55 -11.98
C LYS A 146 10.34 -6.83 -10.60
N TYR A 147 9.36 -7.72 -10.51
CA TYR A 147 8.65 -7.99 -9.26
C TYR A 147 9.52 -8.76 -8.27
N ARG A 148 10.33 -9.70 -8.78
CA ARG A 148 11.32 -10.40 -7.98
C ARG A 148 12.40 -9.46 -7.49
N ASP A 149 12.86 -8.56 -8.35
CA ASP A 149 13.88 -7.56 -7.99
C ASP A 149 13.35 -6.59 -6.92
N MET A 150 12.10 -6.13 -7.05
CA MET A 150 11.44 -5.31 -6.04
C MET A 150 11.32 -6.03 -4.70
N ALA A 151 10.92 -7.30 -4.68
CA ALA A 151 10.82 -8.07 -3.45
C ALA A 151 12.19 -8.30 -2.81
N LEU A 152 13.23 -8.62 -3.59
CA LEU A 152 14.60 -8.77 -3.10
C LEU A 152 15.17 -7.46 -2.55
N ALA A 153 14.84 -6.32 -3.16
CA ALA A 153 15.24 -5.00 -2.69
C ALA A 153 14.69 -4.67 -1.29
N VAL A 154 13.62 -5.33 -0.85
CA VAL A 154 13.10 -5.22 0.52
C VAL A 154 13.61 -6.36 1.39
N LYS A 155 13.55 -7.61 0.92
CA LYS A 155 13.90 -8.83 1.69
C LYS A 155 15.38 -8.84 2.11
N ASN A 156 16.29 -8.45 1.23
CA ASN A 156 17.73 -8.48 1.52
C ASN A 156 18.11 -7.49 2.64
N PRO A 157 17.70 -6.21 2.61
CA PRO A 157 17.90 -5.31 3.74
C PRO A 157 17.31 -5.81 5.06
N CYS A 158 16.14 -6.47 5.06
CA CYS A 158 15.58 -7.02 6.30
C CYS A 158 16.52 -8.04 6.96
N HIS A 159 17.08 -8.97 6.17
CA HIS A 159 18.05 -9.94 6.69
C HIS A 159 19.33 -9.27 7.20
N LEU A 160 19.86 -8.27 6.48
CA LEU A 160 21.06 -7.54 6.90
C LEU A 160 20.85 -6.70 8.15
N ASN A 161 19.70 -6.00 8.24
CA ASN A 161 19.36 -5.18 9.39
C ASN A 161 19.10 -6.06 10.62
N MET A 162 18.48 -7.22 10.43
CA MET A 162 18.33 -8.22 11.49
C MET A 162 19.68 -8.77 11.94
N ALA A 163 20.62 -9.04 11.02
CA ALA A 163 21.98 -9.40 11.38
C ALA A 163 22.66 -8.29 12.21
N ALA A 164 22.44 -7.01 11.87
CA ALA A 164 22.95 -5.90 12.66
C ALA A 164 22.36 -5.85 14.09
N CYS A 165 21.05 -6.12 14.25
CA CYS A 165 20.42 -6.28 15.56
C CYS A 165 21.09 -7.41 16.36
N LEU A 166 21.26 -8.58 15.74
CA LEU A 166 21.83 -9.77 16.37
C LEU A 166 23.29 -9.56 16.79
N ILE A 167 24.09 -8.84 15.99
CA ILE A 167 25.46 -8.46 16.34
C ILE A 167 25.49 -7.61 17.60
N LYS A 168 24.62 -6.60 17.70
CA LYS A 168 24.50 -5.76 18.92
C LYS A 168 24.05 -6.58 20.14
N LEU A 169 23.20 -7.59 19.94
CA LEU A 169 22.79 -8.55 20.97
C LEU A 169 23.84 -9.65 21.26
N LYS A 170 25.01 -9.61 20.60
CA LYS A 170 26.09 -10.61 20.72
C LYS A 170 25.67 -12.04 20.32
N ARG A 171 24.64 -12.18 19.48
CA ARG A 171 24.15 -13.44 18.90
C ARG A 171 24.82 -13.69 17.54
N TYR A 172 26.12 -13.94 17.56
CA TYR A 172 26.95 -13.95 16.36
C TYR A 172 26.61 -15.08 15.38
N ASP A 173 26.31 -16.28 15.88
CA ASP A 173 25.97 -17.43 15.02
C ASP A 173 24.72 -17.17 14.18
N GLU A 174 23.71 -16.55 14.78
CA GLU A 174 22.46 -16.21 14.11
C GLU A 174 22.65 -15.05 13.12
N ALA A 175 23.50 -14.07 13.45
CA ALA A 175 23.85 -13.00 12.51
C ALA A 175 24.54 -13.56 11.25
N ILE A 176 25.45 -14.53 11.41
CA ILE A 176 26.10 -15.21 10.29
C ILE A 176 25.06 -15.94 9.43
N ALA A 177 24.11 -16.63 10.07
CA ALA A 177 23.03 -17.31 9.35
C ALA A 177 22.22 -16.32 8.48
N GLN A 178 21.84 -15.16 9.03
CA GLN A 178 21.10 -14.13 8.29
C GLN A 178 21.89 -13.57 7.09
N CYS A 179 23.17 -13.26 7.29
CA CYS A 179 24.05 -12.83 6.18
C CYS A 179 24.21 -13.92 5.10
N GLY A 180 24.25 -15.18 5.52
CA GLY A 180 24.35 -16.34 4.62
C GLY A 180 23.13 -16.52 3.71
N ILE A 181 21.93 -16.10 4.16
CA ILE A 181 20.71 -16.15 3.35
C ILE A 181 20.80 -15.18 2.16
N VAL A 182 21.27 -13.95 2.40
CA VAL A 182 21.39 -12.91 1.36
C VAL A 182 22.37 -13.34 0.26
N ARG A 183 23.48 -13.99 0.63
CA ARG A 183 24.51 -14.46 -0.31
C ARG A 183 24.00 -15.53 -1.29
N ARG A 184 22.86 -16.18 -1.04
CA ARG A 184 22.30 -17.19 -1.96
C ARG A 184 21.55 -16.57 -3.15
N TYR A 185 21.32 -15.26 -3.14
CA TYR A 185 20.55 -14.55 -4.17
C TYR A 185 21.41 -13.67 -5.10
N PHE A 186 22.73 -13.71 -4.94
CA PHE A 186 23.74 -13.10 -5.82
C PHE A 186 24.68 -14.20 -6.36
#